data_AF-A0A6G0UWN0-F1
#
_entry.id   AF-A0A6G0UWN0-F1
#
_cell.length_a   1.000
_cell.length_b   1.000
_cell.length_c   1.000
_cell.angle_alpha   90.00
_cell.angle_beta   90.00
_cell.angle_gamma   90.00
#
_symmetry.space_group_name_H-M   'P 1'
#
loop_
_entity.id
_entity.type
_entity.pdbx_description
1 polymer ?
#
loop_
_entity_poly.entity_id
_entity_poly.type
_entity_poly.pdbx_seq_one_letter_code
_entity_poly.pdbx_strand_id
1 'polypeptide(L)'
;MVYITKAGSEEKIPVPVDKDNLLPLQILERYFPGTAGLMYFEEDGTEKRPVSFDESMTKLVPPAEGWDNKLFYVIRPRVSSRPATPMATESRPTTSFEQDYIHGFDWVKPFLFYIDEETGFKSCVVSLTPHYLVTFRHGTHLSYIKFSTVVRVVSISSGKQHDAVVVHICEEENYVILKSNEEVVDRECPRQQCDVMTQFVVCGFAKGFPELTFIHGTVYSTYPFVYENNGKQFGPFIYGTAKTSPGDSGAACFGKSGLMALNLGTTTMPKKLHDEAISEAAIYSPNNYMIPVAYYSFYFPDEDPNPSSRNAKLAPGAKTQDHADLSPP
;
A
#
# COMPACT_ATOMS: atom_id res chain seq x y z
N MET A 1 8.04 24.73 -27.23
CA MET A 1 9.01 23.62 -27.37
C MET A 1 9.83 23.60 -26.08
N VAL A 2 10.24 22.43 -25.61
CA VAL A 2 11.17 22.29 -24.48
C VAL A 2 12.47 21.67 -24.97
N TYR A 3 13.62 22.07 -24.42
CA TYR A 3 14.92 21.52 -24.78
C TYR A 3 15.40 20.57 -23.69
N ILE A 4 15.62 19.31 -24.07
CA ILE A 4 15.96 18.25 -23.13
C ILE A 4 17.35 17.73 -23.44
N THR A 5 18.19 17.62 -22.41
CA THR A 5 19.56 17.13 -22.55
C THR A 5 19.65 15.71 -22.05
N LYS A 6 20.15 14.80 -22.89
CA LYS A 6 20.41 13.42 -22.48
C LYS A 6 21.58 13.41 -21.50
N ALA A 7 21.44 12.72 -20.36
CA ALA A 7 22.53 12.55 -19.40
C ALA A 7 23.81 12.03 -20.08
N GLY A 8 24.92 12.75 -19.94
CA GLY A 8 26.20 12.44 -20.59
C GLY A 8 26.34 12.94 -22.03
N SER A 9 25.41 13.76 -22.53
CA SER A 9 25.47 14.45 -23.82
C SER A 9 25.33 15.96 -23.61
N GLU A 10 25.95 16.76 -24.48
CA GLU A 10 25.70 18.21 -24.59
C GLU A 10 24.57 18.54 -25.58
N GLU A 11 24.05 17.52 -26.26
CA GLU A 11 22.99 17.66 -27.25
C GLU A 11 21.66 18.07 -26.60
N LYS A 12 21.11 19.19 -27.06
CA LYS A 12 19.77 19.68 -26.67
C LYS A 12 18.76 19.22 -27.71
N ILE A 13 17.87 18.31 -27.31
CA ILE A 13 16.82 17.77 -28.18
C ILE A 13 15.55 18.61 -28.00
N PRO A 14 15.03 19.25 -29.06
CA PRO A 14 13.79 19.99 -28.99
C PRO A 14 12.60 19.02 -29.00
N VAL A 15 11.77 19.09 -27.95
CA VAL A 15 10.56 18.27 -27.82
C VAL A 15 9.34 19.19 -27.86
N PRO A 16 8.30 18.86 -28.66
CA PRO A 16 7.11 19.68 -28.74
C PRO A 16 6.26 19.60 -27.47
N VAL A 17 5.74 20.76 -27.08
CA VAL A 17 4.71 20.92 -26.07
C VAL A 17 3.37 21.10 -26.79
N ASP A 18 2.27 20.83 -26.10
CA ASP A 18 0.94 21.05 -26.64
C ASP A 18 0.56 22.54 -26.63
N LYS A 19 -0.67 22.83 -27.07
CA LYS A 19 -1.23 24.19 -27.15
C LYS A 19 -1.35 24.88 -25.78
N ASP A 20 -1.39 24.11 -24.70
CA ASP A 20 -1.54 24.59 -23.32
C ASP A 20 -0.15 24.69 -22.64
N ASN A 21 0.92 24.60 -23.43
CA ASN A 21 2.32 24.61 -22.97
C ASN A 21 2.69 23.43 -22.04
N LEU A 22 1.92 22.34 -22.09
CA LEU A 22 2.19 21.11 -21.37
C LEU A 22 2.99 20.15 -22.25
N LEU A 23 3.83 19.31 -21.66
CA LEU A 23 4.59 18.30 -22.39
C LEU A 23 3.91 16.92 -22.26
N PRO A 24 3.23 16.39 -23.28
CA PRO A 24 2.61 15.07 -23.19
C PRO A 24 3.64 13.97 -22.98
N LEU A 25 3.39 13.07 -22.02
CA LEU A 25 4.29 11.98 -21.69
C LEU A 25 4.53 11.06 -22.89
N GLN A 26 3.50 10.77 -23.68
CA GLN A 26 3.62 9.98 -24.90
C GLN A 26 4.55 10.62 -25.94
N ILE A 27 4.57 11.96 -26.02
CA ILE A 27 5.52 12.65 -26.90
C ILE A 27 6.91 12.49 -26.32
N LEU A 28 7.10 12.72 -25.02
CA LEU A 28 8.39 12.56 -24.35
C LEU A 28 8.95 11.13 -24.54
N GLU A 29 8.13 10.08 -24.42
CA GLU A 29 8.49 8.68 -24.64
C GLU A 29 8.93 8.38 -26.08
N ARG A 30 8.37 9.04 -27.08
CA ARG A 30 8.81 8.87 -28.48
C ARG A 30 10.24 9.36 -28.71
N TYR A 31 10.60 10.48 -28.08
CA TYR A 31 11.96 11.03 -28.18
C TYR A 31 12.93 10.31 -27.24
N PHE A 32 12.43 9.85 -26.10
CA PHE A 32 13.21 9.17 -25.08
C PHE A 32 12.48 7.91 -24.59
N PRO A 33 12.60 6.80 -25.33
CA PRO A 33 11.93 5.55 -24.95
C PRO A 33 12.26 5.11 -23.52
N GLY A 34 11.24 4.66 -22.80
CA GLY A 34 11.34 4.25 -21.40
C GLY A 34 11.54 5.42 -20.43
N THR A 35 11.08 6.62 -20.77
CA THR A 35 11.06 7.74 -19.82
C THR A 35 9.79 7.75 -18.99
N ALA A 36 9.93 8.05 -17.70
CA ALA A 36 8.81 8.19 -16.77
C ALA A 36 8.53 9.66 -16.40
N GLY A 37 9.33 10.61 -16.90
CA GLY A 37 9.20 12.02 -16.56
C GLY A 37 10.48 12.81 -16.74
N LEU A 38 10.46 14.06 -16.25
CA LEU A 38 11.59 14.98 -16.30
C LEU A 38 11.95 15.48 -14.91
N MET A 39 13.22 15.83 -14.75
CA MET A 39 13.72 16.62 -13.63
C MET A 39 14.64 17.73 -14.14
N TYR A 40 14.75 18.82 -13.41
CA TYR A 40 15.64 19.94 -13.72
C TYR A 40 16.46 20.33 -12.50
N PHE A 41 17.56 21.06 -12.70
CA PHE A 41 18.25 21.75 -11.61
C PHE A 41 17.70 23.16 -11.46
N GLU A 42 17.59 23.62 -10.22
CA GLU A 42 17.36 25.03 -9.91
C GLU A 42 18.55 25.90 -10.37
N GLU A 43 18.34 27.22 -10.48
CA GLU A 43 19.35 28.16 -10.98
C GLU A 43 20.67 28.13 -10.19
N ASP A 44 20.63 27.72 -8.93
CA ASP A 44 21.81 27.55 -8.08
C ASP A 44 22.62 26.28 -8.37
N GLY A 45 22.09 25.37 -9.21
CA GLY A 45 22.73 24.13 -9.63
C GLY A 45 22.87 23.07 -8.54
N THR A 46 22.34 23.30 -7.34
CA THR A 46 22.53 22.41 -6.18
C THR A 46 21.39 21.41 -6.00
N GLU A 47 20.16 21.81 -6.29
CA GLU A 47 18.98 20.99 -6.06
C GLU A 47 18.34 20.50 -7.35
N LYS A 48 17.96 19.22 -7.35
CA LYS A 48 17.23 18.55 -8.43
C LYS A 48 15.74 18.55 -8.12
N ARG A 49 14.92 19.06 -9.02
CA ARG A 49 13.47 19.07 -8.87
C ARG A 49 12.75 18.30 -9.97
N PRO A 50 11.76 17.46 -9.62
CA PRO A 50 10.92 16.82 -10.63
C PRO A 50 10.01 17.85 -11.30
N VAL A 51 9.72 17.64 -12.57
CA VAL A 51 8.68 18.38 -13.28
C VAL A 51 7.34 17.74 -12.92
N SER A 52 6.38 18.56 -12.50
CA SER A 52 5.05 18.11 -12.08
C SER A 52 4.21 17.59 -13.25
N PHE A 53 3.23 16.76 -12.95
CA PHE A 53 2.21 16.31 -13.91
C PHE A 53 0.96 17.17 -13.85
N ASP A 54 0.17 17.13 -14.92
CA ASP A 54 -1.20 17.64 -14.94
C ASP A 54 -2.13 16.70 -14.16
N GLU A 55 -3.36 17.14 -13.89
CA GLU A 55 -4.34 16.35 -13.12
C GLU A 55 -4.66 14.99 -13.78
N SER A 56 -4.47 14.86 -15.10
CA SER A 56 -4.69 13.61 -15.83
C SER A 56 -3.50 12.64 -15.77
N MET A 57 -2.35 13.06 -15.23
CA MET A 57 -1.10 12.31 -15.23
C MET A 57 -0.60 11.91 -16.63
N THR A 58 -1.07 12.57 -17.68
CA THR A 58 -0.66 12.28 -19.07
C THR A 58 0.28 13.34 -19.64
N LYS A 59 0.45 14.47 -18.94
CA LYS A 59 1.27 15.59 -19.40
C LYS A 59 2.08 16.18 -18.24
N LEU A 60 3.24 16.72 -18.57
CA LEU A 60 4.11 17.43 -17.64
C LEU A 60 3.80 18.93 -17.72
N VAL A 61 3.63 19.54 -16.55
CA VAL A 61 3.37 20.96 -16.37
C VAL A 61 4.70 21.70 -16.32
N PRO A 62 4.84 22.86 -17.00
CA PRO A 62 6.04 23.67 -16.90
C PRO A 62 6.35 24.01 -15.43
N PRO A 63 7.64 24.07 -15.04
CA PRO A 63 8.04 24.73 -13.80
C PRO A 63 7.44 26.14 -13.70
N ALA A 64 7.37 26.70 -12.48
CA ALA A 64 6.79 28.03 -12.25
C ALA A 64 7.41 29.13 -13.13
N GLU A 65 8.70 28.99 -13.44
CA GLU A 65 9.49 29.90 -14.28
C GLU A 65 9.45 29.53 -15.77
N GLY A 66 8.66 28.53 -16.16
CA GLY A 66 8.54 28.02 -17.51
C GLY A 66 9.58 26.96 -17.88
N TRP A 67 9.62 26.63 -19.17
CA TRP A 67 10.55 25.67 -19.75
C TRP A 67 11.93 26.27 -20.06
N ASP A 68 12.03 27.60 -20.09
CA ASP A 68 13.23 28.27 -20.57
C ASP A 68 14.37 28.25 -19.53
N ASN A 69 15.60 28.33 -20.04
CA ASN A 69 16.85 28.41 -19.25
C ASN A 69 17.09 27.24 -18.28
N LYS A 70 16.35 26.14 -18.40
CA LYS A 70 16.48 24.96 -17.56
C LYS A 70 17.09 23.79 -18.33
N LEU A 71 17.94 23.03 -17.63
CA LEU A 71 18.44 21.75 -18.13
C LEU A 71 17.55 20.64 -17.61
N PHE A 72 16.80 20.03 -18.52
CA PHE A 72 15.95 18.89 -18.19
C PHE A 72 16.67 17.58 -18.44
N TYR A 73 16.54 16.68 -17.47
CA TYR A 73 17.06 15.33 -17.50
C TYR A 73 15.89 14.38 -17.56
N VAL A 74 15.97 13.48 -18.53
CA VAL A 74 15.04 12.37 -18.70
C VAL A 74 15.19 11.43 -17.51
N ILE A 75 14.11 11.26 -16.76
CA ILE A 75 14.01 10.20 -15.78
C ILE A 75 13.71 8.94 -16.56
N ARG A 76 14.68 8.02 -16.59
CA ARG A 76 14.47 6.65 -17.06
C ARG A 76 14.55 5.72 -15.85
N PRO A 77 13.68 4.71 -15.76
CA PRO A 77 13.92 3.60 -14.86
C PRO A 77 15.28 2.99 -15.21
N ARG A 78 16.21 2.94 -14.26
CA ARG A 78 17.55 2.38 -14.51
C ARG A 78 17.45 0.86 -14.46
N VAL A 79 17.74 0.19 -15.57
CA VAL A 79 18.02 -1.26 -15.54
C VAL A 79 19.45 -1.47 -15.05
N SER A 80 19.64 -1.87 -13.79
CA SER A 80 20.98 -2.11 -13.23
C SER A 80 21.38 -3.57 -13.43
N SER A 81 22.52 -3.82 -14.08
CA SER A 81 23.12 -5.15 -14.29
C SER A 81 23.95 -5.65 -13.10
N ARG A 82 23.68 -5.19 -11.87
CA ARG A 82 24.41 -5.66 -10.69
C ARG A 82 23.89 -7.02 -10.23
N PRO A 83 24.77 -8.01 -9.99
CA PRO A 83 24.35 -9.26 -9.35
C PRO A 83 23.83 -8.97 -7.94
N ALA A 84 22.72 -9.63 -7.60
CA ALA A 84 22.00 -9.45 -6.33
C ALA A 84 22.94 -9.60 -5.12
N THR A 85 22.99 -8.57 -4.28
CA THR A 85 23.63 -8.66 -2.96
C THR A 85 22.64 -9.36 -2.01
N PRO A 86 23.05 -10.41 -1.28
CA PRO A 86 22.15 -11.07 -0.34
C PRO A 86 21.69 -10.11 0.76
N MET A 87 20.44 -10.30 1.21
CA MET A 87 19.78 -9.50 2.25
C MET A 87 20.62 -9.48 3.54
N ALA A 88 21.15 -8.30 3.89
CA ALA A 88 21.70 -8.08 5.22
C ALA A 88 20.54 -7.92 6.22
N THR A 89 20.53 -8.76 7.25
CA THR A 89 19.54 -8.78 8.35
C THR A 89 19.76 -7.68 9.40
N GLU A 90 20.55 -6.64 9.14
CA GLU A 90 21.02 -5.74 10.20
C GLU A 90 20.67 -4.26 10.03
N SER A 91 19.99 -3.77 11.07
CA SER A 91 19.81 -2.38 11.53
C SER A 91 19.00 -1.40 10.67
N ARG A 92 17.87 -0.99 11.25
CA ARG A 92 17.02 0.12 10.83
C ARG A 92 17.79 1.44 10.98
N PRO A 93 17.97 2.25 9.93
CA PRO A 93 18.31 3.64 10.13
C PRO A 93 17.08 4.34 10.72
N THR A 94 17.17 4.76 11.98
CA THR A 94 16.29 5.80 12.54
C THR A 94 16.61 7.08 11.79
N THR A 95 15.87 7.36 10.72
CA THR A 95 15.94 8.67 10.06
C THR A 95 15.43 9.73 11.03
N SER A 96 16.34 10.54 11.54
CA SER A 96 16.05 11.79 12.23
C SER A 96 15.55 12.80 11.20
N PHE A 97 14.24 12.85 10.97
CA PHE A 97 13.57 13.93 10.24
C PHE A 97 12.31 14.35 11.00
N GLU A 98 11.99 15.63 10.85
CA GLU A 98 11.22 16.55 11.72
C GLU A 98 10.05 15.96 12.52
N GLN A 99 10.11 16.16 13.85
CA GLN A 99 9.06 15.85 14.82
C GLN A 99 7.70 16.52 14.51
N ASP A 100 7.70 17.62 13.76
CA ASP A 100 6.48 18.38 13.45
C ASP A 100 5.51 17.64 12.52
N TYR A 101 5.99 16.67 11.72
CA TYR A 101 5.13 15.87 10.84
C TYR A 101 4.41 14.70 11.55
N ILE A 102 4.87 14.30 12.74
CA ILE A 102 4.31 13.17 13.51
C ILE A 102 2.98 13.54 14.17
N HIS A 103 2.84 14.80 14.63
CA HIS A 103 1.62 15.29 15.25
C HIS A 103 0.44 15.44 14.27
N GLY A 104 0.71 15.47 12.96
CA GLY A 104 -0.31 15.61 11.92
C GLY A 104 -1.17 14.36 11.66
N PHE A 105 -0.85 13.21 12.26
CA PHE A 105 -1.50 11.93 11.97
C PHE A 105 -2.27 11.31 13.14
N ASP A 106 -2.41 12.00 14.28
CA ASP A 106 -3.20 11.48 15.40
C ASP A 106 -4.66 11.17 15.01
N TRP A 107 -5.19 11.89 14.02
CA TRP A 107 -6.53 11.67 13.47
C TRP A 107 -6.71 10.30 12.80
N VAL A 108 -5.63 9.59 12.44
CA VAL A 108 -5.73 8.27 11.78
C VAL A 108 -5.96 7.14 12.78
N LYS A 109 -5.56 7.32 14.05
CA LYS A 109 -5.60 6.28 15.09
C LYS A 109 -6.97 5.63 15.28
N PRO A 110 -8.12 6.34 15.20
CA PRO A 110 -9.43 5.71 15.28
C PRO A 110 -9.66 4.63 14.22
N PHE A 111 -9.05 4.75 13.04
CA PHE A 111 -9.21 3.79 11.94
C PHE A 111 -8.24 2.61 11.98
N LEU A 112 -7.30 2.60 12.94
CA LEU A 112 -6.27 1.58 13.05
C LEU A 112 -6.60 0.55 14.12
N PHE A 113 -6.48 -0.71 13.74
CA PHE A 113 -6.76 -1.87 14.55
C PHE A 113 -5.63 -2.89 14.41
N TYR A 114 -5.62 -3.89 15.28
CA TYR A 114 -4.75 -5.04 15.13
C TYR A 114 -5.41 -6.34 15.59
N ILE A 115 -4.85 -7.46 15.15
CA ILE A 115 -5.16 -8.80 15.67
C ILE A 115 -3.95 -9.24 16.48
N ASP A 116 -4.16 -9.67 17.72
CA ASP A 116 -3.12 -10.36 18.49
C ASP A 116 -2.99 -11.79 17.97
N GLU A 117 -1.86 -12.10 17.34
CA GLU A 117 -1.57 -13.44 16.86
C GLU A 117 -1.03 -14.31 18.00
N GLU A 118 -1.35 -15.61 17.98
CA GLU A 118 -0.80 -16.59 18.93
C GLU A 118 0.74 -16.64 18.92
N THR A 119 1.34 -16.23 17.81
CA THR A 119 2.80 -16.13 17.62
C THR A 119 3.44 -14.95 18.37
N GLY A 120 2.65 -14.10 19.01
CA GLY A 120 3.11 -12.89 19.72
C GLY A 120 3.34 -11.68 18.81
N PHE A 121 2.99 -11.78 17.51
CA PHE A 121 2.98 -10.65 16.58
C PHE A 121 1.60 -10.00 16.51
N LYS A 122 1.56 -8.76 16.02
CA LYS A 122 0.31 -8.05 15.72
C LYS A 122 0.12 -7.98 14.23
N SER A 123 -1.01 -8.45 13.73
CA SER A 123 -1.41 -8.25 12.34
C SER A 123 -2.14 -6.93 12.21
N CYS A 124 -1.77 -6.12 11.23
CA CYS A 124 -2.35 -4.80 11.02
C CYS A 124 -3.76 -4.91 10.40
N VAL A 125 -4.70 -4.12 10.92
CA VAL A 125 -6.08 -4.04 10.42
C VAL A 125 -6.49 -2.59 10.28
N VAL A 126 -7.24 -2.26 9.22
CA VAL A 126 -7.71 -0.90 8.96
C VAL A 126 -9.23 -0.92 8.82
N SER A 127 -9.92 0.00 9.49
CA SER A 127 -11.34 0.24 9.25
C SER A 127 -11.50 1.09 7.99
N LEU A 128 -12.31 0.60 7.06
CA LEU A 128 -12.71 1.33 5.85
C LEU A 128 -13.98 2.14 6.13
N THR A 129 -14.96 1.51 6.78
CA THR A 129 -16.25 2.09 7.16
C THR A 129 -16.58 1.71 8.60
N PRO A 130 -17.65 2.27 9.22
CA PRO A 130 -18.07 1.92 10.58
C PRO A 130 -18.20 0.43 10.86
N HIS A 131 -18.52 -0.40 9.87
CA HIS A 131 -18.70 -1.84 10.08
C HIS A 131 -17.67 -2.72 9.37
N TYR A 132 -16.90 -2.18 8.42
CA TYR A 132 -16.05 -2.98 7.56
C TYR A 132 -14.58 -2.65 7.78
N LEU A 133 -13.79 -3.70 7.99
CA LEU A 133 -12.35 -3.64 8.16
C LEU A 133 -11.65 -4.52 7.13
N VAL A 134 -10.37 -4.26 6.91
CA VAL A 134 -9.54 -4.97 5.94
C VAL A 134 -8.17 -5.32 6.52
N THR A 135 -7.67 -6.49 6.15
CA THR A 135 -6.29 -6.93 6.41
C THR A 135 -5.81 -7.86 5.28
N PHE A 136 -4.51 -8.15 5.22
CA PHE A 136 -3.97 -9.07 4.22
C PHE A 136 -4.11 -10.53 4.65
N ARG A 137 -4.22 -11.44 3.69
CA ARG A 137 -4.51 -12.87 3.85
C ARG A 137 -3.25 -13.74 3.77
N HIS A 138 -2.34 -13.63 4.72
CA HIS A 138 -1.17 -14.51 4.80
C HIS A 138 -0.93 -14.99 6.23
N GLY A 139 0.00 -15.93 6.42
CA GLY A 139 0.25 -16.51 7.74
C GLY A 139 -0.98 -17.24 8.29
N THR A 140 -1.36 -16.92 9.52
CA THR A 140 -2.53 -17.49 10.22
C THR A 140 -3.85 -17.21 9.49
N HIS A 141 -3.94 -16.09 8.77
CA HIS A 141 -5.13 -15.68 8.02
C HIS A 141 -5.46 -16.61 6.84
N LEU A 142 -4.53 -17.46 6.40
CA LEU A 142 -4.78 -18.46 5.35
C LEU A 142 -5.84 -19.49 5.77
N SER A 143 -6.03 -19.69 7.07
CA SER A 143 -7.03 -20.60 7.66
C SER A 143 -8.46 -20.03 7.70
N TYR A 144 -8.62 -18.76 7.35
CA TYR A 144 -9.92 -18.08 7.45
C TYR A 144 -10.95 -18.65 6.47
N ILE A 145 -12.16 -18.83 6.97
CA ILE A 145 -13.31 -19.35 6.23
C ILE A 145 -14.38 -18.27 6.19
N LYS A 146 -14.78 -17.88 4.98
CA LYS A 146 -15.83 -16.90 4.73
C LYS A 146 -17.12 -17.29 5.48
N PHE A 147 -17.71 -16.33 6.18
CA PHE A 147 -18.92 -16.41 7.00
C PHE A 147 -18.86 -17.33 8.23
N SER A 148 -17.74 -17.99 8.49
CA SER A 148 -17.58 -18.91 9.62
C SER A 148 -16.53 -18.45 10.61
N THR A 149 -15.44 -17.84 10.15
CA THR A 149 -14.38 -17.35 11.02
C THR A 149 -14.77 -16.02 11.65
N VAL A 150 -14.73 -15.98 12.99
CA VAL A 150 -14.81 -14.77 13.80
C VAL A 150 -13.40 -14.37 14.19
N VAL A 151 -13.05 -13.12 13.91
CA VAL A 151 -11.74 -12.52 14.19
C VAL A 151 -11.95 -11.42 15.22
N ARG A 152 -11.14 -11.43 16.27
CA ARG A 152 -11.13 -10.37 17.27
C ARG A 152 -10.11 -9.31 16.87
N VAL A 153 -10.58 -8.08 16.69
CA VAL A 153 -9.75 -6.92 16.37
C VAL A 153 -9.72 -5.96 17.55
N VAL A 154 -8.57 -5.33 17.80
CA VAL A 154 -8.35 -4.40 18.91
C VAL A 154 -8.09 -3.01 18.37
N SER A 155 -8.87 -2.03 18.80
CA SER A 155 -8.70 -0.61 18.42
C SER A 155 -7.41 -0.06 19.03
N ILE A 156 -6.56 0.58 18.23
CA ILE A 156 -5.34 1.21 18.74
C ILE A 156 -5.67 2.43 19.62
N SER A 157 -6.69 3.20 19.25
CA SER A 157 -7.03 4.44 19.95
C SER A 157 -7.65 4.22 21.33
N SER A 158 -8.43 3.16 21.50
CA SER A 158 -9.22 2.91 22.72
C SER A 158 -8.87 1.62 23.45
N GLY A 159 -8.17 0.69 22.82
CA GLY A 159 -7.97 -0.67 23.32
C GLY A 159 -9.26 -1.53 23.31
N LYS A 160 -10.39 -1.00 22.82
CA LYS A 160 -11.64 -1.75 22.72
C LYS A 160 -11.49 -2.92 21.74
N GLN A 161 -12.02 -4.07 22.13
CA GLN A 161 -12.05 -5.27 21.30
C GLN A 161 -13.39 -5.39 20.59
N HIS A 162 -13.35 -5.82 19.33
CA HIS A 162 -14.51 -6.05 18.50
C HIS A 162 -14.41 -7.41 17.85
N ASP A 163 -15.52 -8.15 17.83
CA ASP A 163 -15.62 -9.38 17.07
C ASP A 163 -16.14 -9.04 15.65
N ALA A 164 -15.45 -9.54 14.63
CA ALA A 164 -15.79 -9.32 13.23
C ALA A 164 -15.75 -10.64 12.45
N VAL A 165 -16.72 -10.85 11.57
CA VAL A 165 -16.81 -12.06 10.74
C VAL A 165 -16.10 -11.82 9.41
N VAL A 166 -15.36 -12.81 8.92
CA VAL A 166 -14.78 -12.76 7.56
C VAL A 166 -15.91 -12.82 6.54
N VAL A 167 -16.15 -11.74 5.80
CA VAL A 167 -17.24 -11.65 4.80
C VAL A 167 -16.77 -11.70 3.35
N HIS A 168 -15.48 -11.46 3.12
CA HIS A 168 -14.88 -11.59 1.79
C HIS A 168 -13.41 -12.04 1.90
N ILE A 169 -12.97 -12.83 0.93
CA ILE A 169 -11.59 -13.27 0.78
C ILE A 169 -11.24 -13.05 -0.69
N CYS A 170 -10.30 -12.15 -0.97
CA CYS A 170 -9.75 -11.93 -2.30
C CYS A 170 -8.39 -12.61 -2.38
N GLU A 171 -8.32 -13.72 -3.11
CA GLU A 171 -7.06 -14.46 -3.24
C GLU A 171 -6.07 -13.83 -4.21
N GLU A 172 -6.55 -13.08 -5.20
CA GLU A 172 -5.73 -12.45 -6.25
C GLU A 172 -4.95 -11.24 -5.72
N GLU A 173 -5.57 -10.47 -4.82
CA GLU A 173 -4.98 -9.30 -4.18
C GLU A 173 -4.58 -9.58 -2.73
N ASN A 174 -4.71 -10.84 -2.30
CA ASN A 174 -4.27 -11.35 -1.01
C ASN A 174 -4.88 -10.62 0.21
N TYR A 175 -6.16 -10.25 0.20
CA TYR A 175 -6.79 -9.56 1.35
C TYR A 175 -8.08 -10.24 1.81
N VAL A 176 -8.51 -9.87 3.01
CA VAL A 176 -9.82 -10.25 3.57
C VAL A 176 -10.57 -9.01 4.04
N ILE A 177 -11.90 -9.04 3.88
CA ILE A 177 -12.80 -8.05 4.48
C ILE A 177 -13.48 -8.70 5.67
N LEU A 178 -13.44 -7.99 6.79
CA LEU A 178 -14.08 -8.32 8.05
C LEU A 178 -15.30 -7.40 8.23
N LYS A 179 -16.41 -7.94 8.74
CA LYS A 179 -17.60 -7.16 9.10
C LYS A 179 -17.92 -7.33 10.57
N SER A 180 -17.98 -6.23 11.31
CA SER A 180 -18.53 -6.22 12.67
C SER A 180 -20.03 -5.89 12.65
N ASN A 181 -20.77 -6.42 13.63
CA ASN A 181 -22.19 -6.10 13.81
C ASN A 181 -22.39 -4.77 14.56
N GLU A 182 -21.37 -4.28 15.26
CA GLU A 182 -21.37 -2.95 15.88
C GLU A 182 -20.53 -1.99 15.04
N GLU A 183 -20.77 -0.69 15.22
CA GLU A 183 -19.88 0.34 14.68
C GLU A 183 -18.54 0.29 15.44
N VAL A 184 -17.45 0.08 14.71
CA VAL A 184 -16.08 0.09 15.25
C VAL A 184 -15.45 1.48 15.19
N VAL A 185 -15.99 2.36 14.33
CA VAL A 185 -15.64 3.78 14.19
C VAL A 185 -16.89 4.60 13.88
N ASP A 186 -16.88 5.88 14.23
CA ASP A 186 -18.05 6.76 14.08
C ASP A 186 -18.33 7.20 12.63
N ARG A 187 -17.37 7.00 11.71
CA ARG A 187 -17.46 7.45 10.33
C ARG A 187 -16.58 6.66 9.38
N GLU A 188 -16.81 6.83 8.09
CA GLU A 188 -15.94 6.30 7.04
C GLU A 188 -14.53 6.91 7.10
N CYS A 189 -13.52 6.08 6.80
CA CYS A 189 -12.15 6.53 6.67
C CYS A 189 -12.01 7.41 5.41
N PRO A 190 -11.56 8.68 5.54
CA PRO A 190 -11.34 9.53 4.38
C PRO A 190 -10.40 8.86 3.39
N ARG A 191 -10.72 8.92 2.10
CA ARG A 191 -9.90 8.31 1.03
C ARG A 191 -9.08 9.39 0.34
N GLN A 192 -7.88 9.01 -0.09
CA GLN A 192 -7.01 9.86 -0.89
C GLN A 192 -6.48 9.04 -2.08
N GLN A 193 -6.38 9.68 -3.24
CA GLN A 193 -5.79 9.06 -4.41
C GLN A 193 -4.27 8.88 -4.23
N CYS A 194 -3.73 7.82 -4.83
CA CYS A 194 -2.30 7.61 -4.94
C CYS A 194 -1.78 8.31 -6.19
N ASP A 195 -1.11 9.45 -6.01
CA ASP A 195 -0.42 10.14 -7.11
C ASP A 195 1.10 10.04 -6.93
N VAL A 196 1.83 9.98 -8.03
CA VAL A 196 3.31 9.94 -8.01
C VAL A 196 3.85 11.16 -7.25
N MET A 197 4.90 10.96 -6.46
CA MET A 197 5.51 11.92 -5.53
C MET A 197 4.66 12.31 -4.32
N THR A 198 3.46 11.74 -4.13
CA THR A 198 2.67 11.99 -2.92
C THR A 198 3.37 11.45 -1.68
N GLN A 199 3.53 12.29 -0.66
CA GLN A 199 4.03 11.88 0.64
C GLN A 199 2.97 11.08 1.40
N PHE A 200 3.39 9.99 2.04
CA PHE A 200 2.53 9.15 2.85
C PHE A 200 3.26 8.61 4.09
N VAL A 201 2.47 8.06 5.01
CA VAL A 201 2.95 7.38 6.21
C VAL A 201 2.33 5.99 6.29
N VAL A 202 3.18 4.96 6.39
CA VAL A 202 2.77 3.61 6.75
C VAL A 202 2.57 3.55 8.26
N CYS A 203 1.38 3.14 8.69
CA CYS A 203 0.99 2.99 10.08
C CYS A 203 0.80 1.50 10.40
N GLY A 204 1.81 0.87 11.03
CA GLY A 204 1.84 -0.58 11.20
C GLY A 204 2.73 -1.09 12.34
N PHE A 205 2.71 -2.40 12.56
CA PHE A 205 3.44 -3.10 13.60
C PHE A 205 4.63 -3.86 13.02
N ALA A 206 5.79 -3.22 12.98
CA ALA A 206 7.02 -3.87 12.55
C ALA A 206 7.33 -5.09 13.44
N LYS A 207 7.77 -6.19 12.82
CA LYS A 207 8.09 -7.44 13.54
C LYS A 207 9.11 -7.16 14.65
N GLY A 208 8.76 -7.59 15.87
CA GLY A 208 9.59 -7.39 17.06
C GLY A 208 9.38 -6.06 17.79
N PHE A 209 8.48 -5.20 17.31
CA PHE A 209 8.09 -3.97 17.98
C PHE A 209 6.62 -4.06 18.44
N PRO A 210 6.33 -3.89 19.75
CA PRO A 210 4.97 -4.00 20.27
C PRO A 210 4.10 -2.76 20.00
N GLU A 211 4.76 -1.65 19.67
CA GLU A 211 4.16 -0.34 19.46
C GLU A 211 3.86 -0.07 17.99
N LEU A 212 2.83 0.75 17.75
CA LEU A 212 2.51 1.24 16.43
C LEU A 212 3.68 2.10 15.91
N THR A 213 4.13 1.80 14.71
CA THR A 213 5.18 2.54 14.03
C THR A 213 4.62 3.39 12.89
N PHE A 214 5.25 4.53 12.68
CA PHE A 214 4.96 5.45 11.58
C PHE A 214 6.20 5.50 10.69
N ILE A 215 6.04 5.09 9.42
CA ILE A 215 7.14 5.01 8.46
C ILE A 215 6.80 5.90 7.27
N HIS A 216 7.56 6.97 7.10
CA HIS A 216 7.35 7.91 6.02
C HIS A 216 7.85 7.33 4.69
N GLY A 217 7.13 7.67 3.63
CA GLY A 217 7.50 7.34 2.27
C GLY A 217 6.89 8.32 1.28
N THR A 218 7.28 8.12 0.03
CA THR A 218 6.78 8.88 -1.11
C THR A 218 6.34 7.88 -2.17
N VAL A 219 5.16 8.09 -2.77
CA VAL A 219 4.68 7.25 -3.87
C VAL A 219 5.64 7.44 -5.04
N TYR A 220 6.25 6.35 -5.49
CA TYR A 220 7.23 6.40 -6.57
C TYR A 220 6.61 6.15 -7.93
N SER A 221 5.70 5.18 -8.00
CA SER A 221 4.98 4.86 -9.24
C SER A 221 3.59 4.35 -8.92
N THR A 222 2.63 4.79 -9.72
CA THR A 222 1.21 4.41 -9.67
C THR A 222 0.85 3.48 -10.82
N TYR A 223 1.83 3.11 -11.67
CA TYR A 223 1.60 2.17 -12.76
C TYR A 223 1.17 0.82 -12.16
N PRO A 224 0.02 0.26 -12.56
CA PRO A 224 -0.49 -0.97 -11.99
C PRO A 224 0.43 -2.13 -12.38
N PHE A 225 1.26 -2.59 -11.44
CA PHE A 225 2.08 -3.77 -11.67
C PHE A 225 1.34 -5.03 -11.30
N VAL A 226 1.55 -6.03 -12.15
CA VAL A 226 0.94 -7.33 -12.03
C VAL A 226 2.05 -8.37 -12.06
N TYR A 227 2.09 -9.26 -11.07
CA TYR A 227 2.99 -10.41 -11.11
C TYR A 227 2.25 -11.70 -11.43
N GLU A 228 2.92 -12.58 -12.16
CA GLU A 228 2.43 -13.93 -12.43
C GLU A 228 3.24 -14.94 -11.62
N ASN A 229 2.56 -15.76 -10.82
CA ASN A 229 3.18 -16.88 -10.11
C ASN A 229 2.33 -18.14 -10.31
N ASN A 230 2.94 -19.19 -10.87
CA ASN A 230 2.27 -20.45 -11.21
C ASN A 230 1.00 -20.26 -12.06
N GLY A 231 1.02 -19.32 -13.02
CA GLY A 231 -0.14 -19.02 -13.89
C GLY A 231 -1.23 -18.18 -13.22
N LYS A 232 -1.04 -17.76 -11.96
CA LYS A 232 -1.96 -16.86 -11.25
C LYS A 232 -1.42 -15.44 -11.28
N GLN A 233 -2.27 -14.52 -11.71
CA GLN A 233 -2.02 -13.10 -11.79
C GLN A 233 -2.33 -12.45 -10.43
N PHE A 234 -1.46 -11.55 -9.97
CA PHE A 234 -1.63 -10.80 -8.73
C PHE A 234 -1.34 -9.33 -8.96
N GLY A 235 -2.13 -8.45 -8.37
CA GLY A 235 -2.07 -7.01 -8.58
C GLY A 235 -3.42 -6.45 -9.02
N PRO A 236 -3.53 -5.13 -9.18
CA PRO A 236 -2.43 -4.19 -9.39
C PRO A 236 -1.79 -3.60 -8.11
N PHE A 237 -0.46 -3.42 -8.15
CA PHE A 237 0.32 -2.81 -7.06
C PHE A 237 0.92 -1.47 -7.47
N ILE A 238 1.08 -0.59 -6.48
CA ILE A 238 1.85 0.66 -6.57
C ILE A 238 3.10 0.58 -5.67
N TYR A 239 4.07 1.46 -5.92
CA TYR A 239 5.34 1.48 -5.17
C TYR A 239 5.50 2.73 -4.34
N GLY A 240 6.06 2.55 -3.15
CA GLY A 240 6.49 3.62 -2.28
C GLY A 240 7.93 3.44 -1.81
N THR A 241 8.50 4.50 -1.26
CA THR A 241 9.88 4.51 -0.75
C THR A 241 10.02 4.14 0.72
N ALA A 242 8.90 3.86 1.41
CA ALA A 242 8.92 3.54 2.84
C ALA A 242 9.71 2.25 3.13
N LYS A 243 10.51 2.26 4.19
CA LYS A 243 11.29 1.09 4.66
C LYS A 243 10.42 0.18 5.52
N THR A 244 9.61 -0.65 4.88
CA THR A 244 8.75 -1.62 5.56
C THR A 244 9.50 -2.93 5.89
N SER A 245 8.94 -3.68 6.83
CA SER A 245 9.47 -4.91 7.37
C SER A 245 8.37 -5.98 7.45
N PRO A 246 8.72 -7.26 7.67
CA PRO A 246 7.72 -8.25 8.09
C PRO A 246 6.92 -7.70 9.29
N GLY A 247 5.60 -7.91 9.32
CA GLY A 247 4.69 -7.34 10.33
C GLY A 247 3.96 -6.07 9.89
N ASP A 248 4.55 -5.28 8.99
CA ASP A 248 3.87 -4.11 8.40
C ASP A 248 2.83 -4.50 7.34
N SER A 249 2.67 -5.77 7.03
CA SER A 249 1.66 -6.24 6.09
C SER A 249 0.25 -6.00 6.66
N GLY A 250 -0.60 -5.31 5.90
CA GLY A 250 -1.90 -4.82 6.36
C GLY A 250 -1.85 -3.42 6.94
N ALA A 251 -0.66 -2.82 7.07
CA ALA A 251 -0.52 -1.46 7.57
C ALA A 251 -1.20 -0.47 6.61
N ALA A 252 -1.84 0.54 7.18
CA ALA A 252 -2.44 1.62 6.42
C ALA A 252 -1.37 2.55 5.87
N CYS A 253 -1.48 2.95 4.60
CA CYS A 253 -0.69 4.02 4.03
C CYS A 253 -1.56 5.28 3.92
N PHE A 254 -1.33 6.26 4.79
CA PHE A 254 -2.07 7.52 4.84
C PHE A 254 -1.30 8.66 4.18
N GLY A 255 -1.96 9.40 3.30
CA GLY A 255 -1.51 10.72 2.89
C GLY A 255 -2.08 11.80 3.81
N LYS A 256 -1.87 13.07 3.44
CA LYS A 256 -2.31 14.22 4.23
C LYS A 256 -3.84 14.31 4.43
N SER A 257 -4.63 13.70 3.55
CA SER A 257 -6.09 13.87 3.53
C SER A 257 -6.87 12.56 3.62
N GLY A 258 -6.21 11.41 3.66
CA GLY A 258 -6.92 10.13 3.66
C GLY A 258 -6.04 8.90 3.52
N LEU A 259 -6.68 7.75 3.69
CA LEU A 259 -6.15 6.43 3.37
C LEU A 259 -5.91 6.36 1.86
N MET A 260 -4.68 6.06 1.47
CA MET A 260 -4.27 5.93 0.08
C MET A 260 -4.25 4.47 -0.35
N ALA A 261 -3.66 3.61 0.48
CA ALA A 261 -3.39 2.22 0.14
C ALA A 261 -3.20 1.37 1.40
N LEU A 262 -3.15 0.05 1.23
CA LEU A 262 -2.66 -0.87 2.25
C LEU A 262 -1.29 -1.41 1.84
N ASN A 263 -0.36 -1.47 2.80
CA ASN A 263 0.96 -2.05 2.60
C ASN A 263 0.88 -3.58 2.56
N LEU A 264 1.31 -4.18 1.46
CA LEU A 264 1.46 -5.64 1.34
C LEU A 264 2.66 -6.13 2.16
N GLY A 265 3.66 -5.26 2.41
CA GLY A 265 4.88 -5.58 3.13
C GLY A 265 5.96 -6.20 2.23
N THR A 266 6.89 -6.93 2.84
CA THR A 266 8.04 -7.57 2.16
C THR A 266 7.63 -8.90 1.52
N THR A 267 6.96 -8.89 0.36
CA THR A 267 6.65 -10.14 -0.37
C THR A 267 7.84 -10.55 -1.25
N THR A 268 8.25 -11.82 -1.15
CA THR A 268 9.29 -12.41 -2.01
C THR A 268 8.73 -12.74 -3.40
N MET A 269 9.24 -12.07 -4.44
CA MET A 269 8.88 -12.29 -5.84
C MET A 269 9.61 -13.49 -6.46
N PRO A 270 9.02 -14.20 -7.43
CA PRO A 270 9.75 -15.19 -8.24
C PRO A 270 10.90 -14.51 -9.00
N LYS A 271 12.07 -15.18 -8.98
CA LYS A 271 13.38 -14.69 -9.43
C LYS A 271 13.45 -14.15 -10.88
N LYS A 272 12.43 -14.38 -11.71
CA LYS A 272 12.44 -14.03 -13.14
C LYS A 272 11.78 -12.68 -13.47
N LEU A 273 10.85 -12.20 -12.62
CA LEU A 273 10.29 -10.83 -12.68
C LEU A 273 11.04 -9.88 -11.73
N HIS A 274 11.88 -10.45 -10.87
CA HIS A 274 12.64 -9.75 -9.86
C HIS A 274 13.67 -8.80 -10.48
N ASP A 275 14.31 -9.12 -11.60
CA ASP A 275 15.35 -8.27 -12.20
C ASP A 275 14.81 -7.00 -12.89
N GLU A 276 13.56 -7.04 -13.37
CA GLU A 276 12.85 -5.87 -13.90
C GLU A 276 12.29 -4.99 -12.77
N ALA A 277 11.70 -5.58 -11.72
CA ALA A 277 11.17 -4.85 -10.57
C ALA A 277 12.26 -4.32 -9.59
N ILE A 278 13.37 -5.05 -9.41
CA ILE A 278 14.52 -4.63 -8.57
C ILE A 278 15.24 -3.46 -9.22
N SER A 279 15.43 -3.46 -10.53
CA SER A 279 16.12 -2.35 -11.20
C SER A 279 15.51 -0.99 -10.86
N GLU A 280 14.18 -0.95 -10.72
CA GLU A 280 13.43 0.26 -10.42
C GLU A 280 13.31 0.58 -8.91
N ALA A 281 13.30 -0.42 -8.02
CA ALA A 281 13.16 -0.23 -6.57
C ALA A 281 14.49 -0.27 -5.77
N ALA A 282 15.57 -0.83 -6.32
CA ALA A 282 16.82 -1.10 -5.60
C ALA A 282 17.70 0.14 -5.37
N ILE A 283 17.37 1.29 -5.96
CA ILE A 283 18.12 2.53 -5.71
C ILE A 283 17.61 3.21 -4.42
N TYR A 284 16.35 2.99 -4.03
CA TYR A 284 15.74 3.58 -2.83
C TYR A 284 14.74 2.62 -2.18
N SER A 285 15.24 1.80 -1.24
CA SER A 285 14.47 0.90 -0.36
C SER A 285 13.53 -0.10 -1.07
N PRO A 286 13.97 -1.33 -1.34
CA PRO A 286 13.31 -2.28 -2.26
C PRO A 286 11.94 -2.88 -1.85
N ASN A 287 11.19 -2.32 -0.88
CA ASN A 287 10.31 -3.15 -0.05
C ASN A 287 8.85 -2.68 0.18
N ASN A 288 8.41 -1.52 -0.32
CA ASN A 288 7.04 -1.06 -0.05
C ASN A 288 6.11 -1.15 -1.27
N TYR A 289 5.44 -2.29 -1.36
CA TYR A 289 4.35 -2.57 -2.29
C TYR A 289 3.03 -2.22 -1.60
N MET A 290 2.17 -1.48 -2.30
CA MET A 290 0.89 -1.08 -1.75
C MET A 290 -0.24 -1.39 -2.73
N ILE A 291 -1.41 -1.70 -2.20
CA ILE A 291 -2.65 -1.83 -2.98
C ILE A 291 -3.51 -0.59 -2.74
N PRO A 292 -3.81 0.21 -3.77
CA PRO A 292 -4.61 1.42 -3.61
C PRO A 292 -6.01 1.13 -3.05
N VAL A 293 -6.51 2.04 -2.20
CA VAL A 293 -7.81 1.86 -1.53
C VAL A 293 -9.00 1.80 -2.51
N ALA A 294 -8.82 2.38 -3.70
CA ALA A 294 -9.81 2.36 -4.78
C ALA A 294 -10.21 0.93 -5.19
N TYR A 295 -9.33 -0.06 -5.05
CA TYR A 295 -9.61 -1.45 -5.39
C TYR A 295 -10.56 -2.12 -4.39
N TYR A 296 -10.60 -1.70 -3.12
CA TYR A 296 -11.50 -2.28 -2.12
C TYR A 296 -12.94 -1.76 -2.21
N SER A 297 -13.13 -0.65 -2.93
CA SER A 297 -14.41 0.08 -2.96
C SER A 297 -15.55 -0.69 -3.65
N PHE A 298 -15.20 -1.68 -4.47
CA PHE A 298 -16.16 -2.50 -5.22
C PHE A 298 -16.64 -3.75 -4.47
N TYR A 299 -16.09 -4.03 -3.28
CA TYR A 299 -16.24 -5.33 -2.61
C TYR A 299 -17.01 -5.28 -1.28
N PHE A 300 -17.81 -4.24 -1.04
CA PHE A 300 -18.81 -4.29 0.02
C PHE A 300 -19.99 -5.11 -0.51
N PRO A 301 -20.16 -6.39 -0.10
CA PRO A 301 -21.35 -7.12 -0.50
C PRO A 301 -22.56 -6.32 0.00
N ASP A 302 -23.49 -6.04 -0.91
CA ASP A 302 -24.80 -5.48 -0.59
C ASP A 302 -25.32 -6.15 0.68
N GLU A 303 -25.91 -5.37 1.58
CA GLU A 303 -26.56 -5.89 2.78
C GLU A 303 -27.46 -7.06 2.39
N ASP A 304 -27.14 -8.25 2.89
CA ASP A 304 -27.97 -9.44 2.70
C ASP A 304 -29.40 -9.09 3.16
N PRO A 305 -30.41 -9.09 2.26
CA PRO A 305 -31.71 -8.44 2.50
C PRO A 305 -32.60 -9.19 3.49
N ASN A 306 -32.07 -10.13 4.28
CA ASN A 306 -32.89 -10.99 5.11
C ASN A 306 -32.31 -11.28 6.52
N PRO A 307 -32.59 -10.42 7.51
CA PRO A 307 -32.21 -10.65 8.91
C PRO A 307 -33.03 -11.75 9.61
N SER A 308 -33.98 -12.40 8.92
CA SER A 308 -34.96 -13.30 9.55
C SER A 308 -34.47 -14.73 9.84
N SER A 309 -33.27 -15.13 9.41
CA SER A 309 -32.80 -16.53 9.57
C SER A 309 -31.85 -16.79 10.75
N ARG A 310 -31.50 -15.79 11.58
CA ARG A 310 -30.52 -15.96 12.67
C ARG A 310 -31.09 -16.10 14.09
N ASN A 311 -32.36 -16.44 14.22
CA ASN A 311 -32.90 -17.01 15.46
C ASN A 311 -32.91 -18.54 15.40
N ALA A 312 -31.72 -19.15 15.43
CA ALA A 312 -31.56 -20.56 15.74
C ALA A 312 -30.51 -20.73 16.83
N LYS A 313 -30.98 -20.57 18.07
CA LYS A 313 -30.48 -21.19 19.31
C LYS A 313 -28.99 -21.00 19.65
N LEU A 314 -28.71 -19.89 20.32
CA LEU A 314 -27.88 -19.96 21.53
C LEU A 314 -28.73 -20.57 22.64
N ALA A 315 -28.42 -21.79 23.06
CA ALA A 315 -28.88 -22.35 24.33
C ALA A 315 -27.65 -22.86 25.11
N PRO A 316 -27.46 -22.46 26.38
CA PRO A 316 -26.30 -22.84 27.18
C PRO A 316 -26.55 -24.16 27.93
N GLY A 317 -25.51 -24.99 28.01
CA GLY A 317 -25.28 -25.92 29.11
C GLY A 317 -26.13 -27.20 29.17
N ALA A 318 -25.47 -28.35 28.97
CA ALA A 318 -25.78 -29.56 29.74
C ALA A 318 -24.50 -30.40 29.89
N LYS A 319 -24.29 -30.85 31.12
CA LYS A 319 -23.14 -31.58 31.64
C LYS A 319 -23.08 -33.02 31.13
N THR A 320 -21.86 -33.56 31.19
CA THR A 320 -21.45 -34.97 31.25
C THR A 320 -22.46 -35.94 31.84
N GLN A 321 -22.59 -37.12 31.22
CA GLN A 321 -22.67 -38.39 31.95
C GLN A 321 -22.25 -39.59 31.09
N ASP A 322 -21.30 -40.35 31.63
CA ASP A 322 -20.90 -41.70 31.24
C ASP A 322 -22.07 -42.70 31.37
N HIS A 323 -22.05 -43.75 30.56
CA HIS A 323 -22.33 -45.17 30.87
C HIS A 323 -22.30 -45.95 29.54
N ALA A 324 -21.29 -46.78 29.29
CA ALA A 324 -21.24 -48.21 29.64
C ALA A 324 -22.23 -49.07 28.85
N ASP A 325 -21.66 -49.81 27.89
CA ASP A 325 -21.83 -51.24 27.62
C ASP A 325 -23.21 -51.88 27.80
N LEU A 326 -23.70 -52.54 26.73
CA LEU A 326 -24.26 -53.90 26.74
C LEU A 326 -24.79 -54.26 25.32
N SER A 327 -24.14 -55.22 24.68
CA SER A 327 -24.72 -56.12 23.67
C SER A 327 -25.48 -57.27 24.38
N PRO A 328 -26.12 -58.25 23.72
CA PRO A 328 -27.04 -58.30 22.56
C PRO A 328 -28.38 -59.03 22.99
N PRO A 329 -29.27 -59.60 22.13
CA PRO A 329 -29.03 -60.60 21.07
C PRO A 329 -29.26 -60.12 19.63
#